data_AF-A0A941NJY4-F1
#
_entry.id   AF-A0A941NJY4-F1
#
_cell.length_a   1.000
_cell.length_b   1.000
_cell.length_c   1.000
_cell.angle_alpha   90.00
_cell.angle_beta   90.00
_cell.angle_gamma   90.00
#
_symmetry.space_group_name_H-M   'P 1'
#
loop_
_entity.id
_entity.type
_entity.pdbx_description
1 polymer ?
#
loop_
_entity_poly.entity_id
_entity_poly.type
_entity_poly.pdbx_seq_one_letter_code
_entity_poly.pdbx_strand_id
1 'polypeptide(L)'
;MLPPQMIAAEAQHHPSQTPAAAFQAAARALIIRTLLLEEAKRDAIAAEPELIAPGKRELDDEARIRALMEARIPVVEPFEDRCRAFYDANPSRFRSPDLYEASHILFLAHPHDVEAYAGAVARAEAVIAELRRSPQRFEAIAREQSECDSKANGGRLGQIVPG
;
A
#
# COMPACT_ATOMS: atom_id res chain seq x y z
N MET A 1 21.22 34.34 5.33
CA MET A 1 20.98 33.67 4.02
C MET A 1 21.43 32.22 4.18
N LEU A 2 20.64 31.22 3.78
CA LEU A 2 21.02 29.80 3.93
C LEU A 2 22.22 29.49 3.00
N PRO A 3 23.35 28.97 3.52
CA PRO A 3 24.49 28.62 2.68
C PRO A 3 24.15 27.52 1.66
N PRO A 4 24.61 27.63 0.39
CA PRO A 4 24.31 26.66 -0.67
C PRO A 4 24.67 25.21 -0.32
N GLN A 5 25.74 25.01 0.44
CA GLN A 5 26.18 23.69 0.89
C GLN A 5 25.18 23.00 1.82
N MET A 6 24.43 23.76 2.63
CA MET A 6 23.39 23.18 3.49
C MET A 6 22.20 22.73 2.66
N ILE A 7 21.83 23.50 1.64
CA ILE A 7 20.76 23.14 0.72
C ILE A 7 21.15 21.89 -0.07
N ALA A 8 22.40 21.80 -0.53
CA ALA A 8 22.91 20.63 -1.22
C ALA A 8 22.90 19.36 -0.33
N ALA A 9 23.32 19.49 0.94
CA ALA A 9 23.26 18.39 1.90
C ALA A 9 21.81 17.96 2.18
N GLU A 10 20.89 18.91 2.32
CA GLU A 10 19.47 18.60 2.52
C GLU A 10 18.86 17.95 1.27
N ALA A 11 19.23 18.39 0.05
CA ALA A 11 18.67 17.89 -1.21
C ALA A 11 18.76 16.37 -1.41
N GLN A 12 19.70 15.69 -0.76
CA GLN A 12 19.77 14.22 -0.77
C GLN A 12 18.54 13.54 -0.13
N HIS A 13 17.81 14.27 0.73
CA HIS A 13 16.60 13.81 1.42
C HIS A 13 15.30 14.16 0.67
N HIS A 14 15.39 14.85 -0.47
CA HIS A 14 14.23 15.29 -1.26
C HIS A 14 14.21 14.62 -2.64
N PRO A 15 13.69 13.37 -2.74
CA PRO A 15 13.63 12.65 -4.01
C PRO A 15 12.76 13.42 -5.02
N SER A 16 13.29 13.65 -6.22
CA SER A 16 12.63 14.43 -7.27
C SER A 16 13.05 13.98 -8.65
N GLN A 17 12.24 14.33 -9.66
CA GLN A 17 12.51 14.03 -11.07
C GLN A 17 13.72 14.79 -11.62
N THR A 18 14.11 15.92 -11.00
CA THR A 18 15.29 16.70 -11.41
C THR A 18 16.10 17.21 -10.21
N PRO A 19 17.43 17.38 -10.36
CA PRO A 19 18.27 17.96 -9.31
C PRO A 19 17.84 19.37 -8.89
N ALA A 20 17.41 20.21 -9.84
CA ALA A 20 16.95 21.57 -9.55
C ALA A 20 15.70 21.56 -8.66
N ALA A 21 14.76 20.66 -8.90
CA ALA A 21 13.56 20.53 -8.07
C ALA A 21 13.87 19.98 -6.68
N ALA A 22 14.80 19.01 -6.56
CA ALA A 22 15.29 18.55 -5.26
C ALA A 22 15.95 19.69 -4.45
N PHE A 23 16.75 20.51 -5.11
CA PHE A 23 17.40 21.67 -4.48
C PHE A 23 16.39 22.73 -4.02
N GLN A 24 15.36 23.02 -4.82
CA GLN A 24 14.29 23.94 -4.43
C GLN A 24 13.48 23.42 -3.24
N ALA A 25 13.15 22.12 -3.24
CA ALA A 25 12.44 21.47 -2.13
C ALA A 25 13.26 21.53 -0.83
N ALA A 26 14.56 21.22 -0.91
CA ALA A 26 15.49 21.32 0.20
C ALA A 26 15.61 22.75 0.75
N ALA A 27 15.77 23.74 -0.14
CA ALA A 27 15.82 25.13 0.27
C ALA A 27 14.54 25.54 1.01
N ARG A 28 13.37 25.16 0.48
CA ARG A 28 12.08 25.43 1.10
C ARG A 28 11.96 24.75 2.48
N ALA A 29 12.37 23.49 2.59
CA ALA A 29 12.34 22.75 3.85
C ALA A 29 13.20 23.42 4.93
N LEU A 30 14.43 23.81 4.59
CA LEU A 30 15.32 24.53 5.50
C LEU A 30 14.78 25.90 5.91
N ILE A 31 14.16 26.64 4.98
CA ILE A 31 13.51 27.92 5.29
C ILE A 31 12.38 27.70 6.29
N ILE A 32 11.48 26.74 6.03
CA ILE A 32 10.36 26.43 6.92
C ILE A 32 10.88 26.00 8.30
N ARG A 33 11.86 25.10 8.35
CA ARG A 33 12.49 24.65 9.60
C ARG A 33 13.05 25.83 10.40
N THR A 34 13.77 26.72 9.73
CA THR A 34 14.35 27.92 10.38
C THR A 34 13.25 28.82 10.94
N LEU A 35 12.18 29.07 10.16
CA LEU A 35 11.06 29.90 10.59
C LEU A 35 10.34 29.29 11.81
N LEU A 36 10.13 27.98 11.82
CA LEU A 36 9.52 27.28 12.96
C LEU A 36 10.41 27.36 14.21
N LEU A 37 11.72 27.20 14.09
CA LEU A 37 12.63 27.30 15.24
C LEU A 37 12.73 28.73 15.80
N GLU A 38 12.74 29.75 14.93
CA GLU A 38 12.70 31.14 15.37
C GLU A 38 11.38 31.47 16.08
N GLU A 39 10.26 30.90 15.62
CA GLU A 39 8.97 31.07 16.30
C GLU A 39 8.92 30.32 17.64
N ALA A 40 9.41 29.08 17.70
CA ALA A 40 9.52 28.32 18.95
C ALA A 40 10.38 29.09 19.98
N LYS A 41 11.48 29.69 19.53
CA LYS A 41 12.33 30.55 20.36
C LYS A 41 11.61 31.81 20.82
N ARG A 42 10.86 32.48 19.93
CA ARG A 42 10.06 33.68 20.26
C ARG A 42 9.06 33.38 21.37
N ASP A 43 8.42 32.22 21.32
CA ASP A 43 7.44 31.75 22.30
C ASP A 43 8.09 31.10 23.54
N ALA A 44 9.43 31.06 23.62
CA ALA A 44 10.19 30.40 24.68
C ALA A 44 9.81 28.91 24.88
N ILE A 45 9.45 28.22 23.80
CA ILE A 45 9.11 26.79 23.80
C ILE A 45 10.39 25.98 24.08
N ALA A 46 10.36 25.23 25.19
CA ALA A 46 11.33 24.20 25.50
C ALA A 46 10.65 22.83 25.46
N ALA A 47 11.34 21.85 24.88
CA ALA A 47 10.84 20.49 24.75
C ALA A 47 12.00 19.50 24.86
N GLU A 48 11.77 18.41 25.59
CA GLU A 48 12.73 17.32 25.70
C GLU A 48 12.56 16.36 24.50
N PRO A 49 13.65 15.92 23.86
CA PRO A 49 13.57 14.97 22.75
C PRO A 49 12.90 13.65 23.14
N GLU A 50 11.92 13.21 22.37
CA GLU A 50 11.22 11.94 22.62
C GLU A 50 11.91 10.75 21.92
N LEU A 51 11.52 9.52 22.30
CA LEU A 51 11.98 8.30 21.63
C LEU A 51 11.18 8.08 20.34
N ILE A 52 11.85 8.05 19.21
CA ILE A 52 11.24 7.77 17.90
C ILE A 52 11.35 6.30 17.49
N ALA A 53 12.29 5.57 18.07
CA ALA A 53 12.46 4.12 17.92
C ALA A 53 13.30 3.58 19.08
N PRO A 54 13.38 2.25 19.29
CA PRO A 54 14.27 1.67 20.30
C PRO A 54 15.71 2.20 20.17
N GLY A 55 16.19 2.90 21.19
CA GLY A 55 17.53 3.50 21.23
C GLY A 55 17.72 4.75 20.36
N LYS A 56 16.68 5.28 19.72
CA LYS A 56 16.76 6.48 18.86
C LYS A 56 15.87 7.59 19.40
N ARG A 57 16.46 8.75 19.66
CA ARG A 57 15.74 9.96 20.11
C ARG A 57 15.65 11.01 19.01
N GLU A 58 14.67 11.88 19.14
CA GLU A 58 14.59 13.13 18.36
C GLU A 58 15.85 13.97 18.56
N LEU A 59 16.08 14.93 17.66
CA LEU A 59 17.02 16.02 17.89
C LEU A 59 16.29 17.13 18.66
N ASP A 60 17.04 17.93 19.43
CA ASP A 60 16.49 19.04 20.23
C ASP A 60 15.63 20.01 19.40
N ASP A 61 16.09 20.35 18.20
CA ASP A 61 15.35 21.20 17.27
C ASP A 61 14.01 20.58 16.85
N GLU A 62 13.98 19.27 16.59
CA GLU A 62 12.76 18.58 16.18
C GLU A 62 11.75 18.52 17.34
N ALA A 63 12.24 18.33 18.58
CA ALA A 63 11.41 18.38 19.77
C ALA A 63 10.76 19.77 19.94
N ARG A 64 11.51 20.85 19.72
CA ARG A 64 10.99 22.22 19.79
C ARG A 64 9.98 22.53 18.69
N ILE A 65 10.23 22.06 17.47
CA ILE A 65 9.28 22.21 16.36
C ILE A 65 7.98 21.46 16.67
N ARG A 66 8.06 20.21 17.16
CA ARG A 66 6.89 19.43 17.58
C ARG A 66 6.08 20.15 18.65
N ALA A 67 6.72 20.60 19.72
CA ALA A 67 6.04 21.32 20.80
C ALA A 67 5.41 22.64 20.34
N LEU A 68 6.06 23.38 19.42
CA LEU A 68 5.45 24.55 18.80
C LEU A 68 4.20 24.18 18.00
N MET A 69 4.25 23.11 17.20
CA MET A 69 3.11 22.65 16.43
C MET A 69 1.95 22.25 17.34
N GLU A 70 2.20 21.51 18.41
CA GLU A 70 1.18 21.13 19.40
C GLU A 70 0.56 22.36 20.08
N ALA A 71 1.36 23.38 20.40
CA ALA A 71 0.88 24.60 21.04
C ALA A 71 0.06 25.50 20.08
N ARG A 72 0.37 25.49 18.78
CA ARG A 72 -0.21 26.42 17.79
C ARG A 72 -1.28 25.80 16.90
N ILE A 73 -1.31 24.48 16.76
CA ILE A 73 -2.25 23.76 15.90
C ILE A 73 -3.33 23.14 16.80
N PRO A 74 -4.51 23.77 16.92
CA PRO A 74 -5.59 23.19 17.69
C PRO A 74 -6.03 21.88 17.05
N VAL A 75 -6.04 20.81 17.85
CA VAL A 75 -6.64 19.54 17.45
C VAL A 75 -8.15 19.70 17.54
N VAL A 76 -8.83 19.65 16.41
CA VAL A 76 -10.30 19.64 16.36
C VAL A 76 -10.74 18.19 16.43
N GLU A 77 -11.37 17.82 17.55
CA GLU A 77 -11.97 16.50 17.69
C GLU A 77 -13.01 16.29 16.56
N PRO A 78 -12.91 15.21 15.77
CA PRO A 78 -13.87 14.98 14.72
C PRO A 78 -15.24 14.62 15.32
N PHE A 79 -16.29 15.23 14.79
CA PHE A 79 -17.67 14.91 15.15
C PHE A 79 -18.11 13.60 14.48
N GLU A 80 -18.98 12.84 15.15
CA GLU A 80 -19.44 11.53 14.69
C GLU A 80 -20.05 11.56 13.27
N ASP A 81 -20.81 12.60 12.95
CA ASP A 81 -21.41 12.83 11.62
C ASP A 81 -20.35 12.99 10.53
N ARG A 82 -19.25 13.70 10.80
CA ARG A 82 -18.12 13.85 9.87
C ARG A 82 -17.36 12.55 9.70
N CYS A 83 -17.16 11.79 10.78
CA CYS A 83 -16.56 10.46 10.71
C CYS A 83 -17.40 9.52 9.84
N ARG A 84 -18.72 9.50 10.03
CA ARG A 84 -19.67 8.72 9.24
C ARG A 84 -19.63 9.11 7.77
N ALA A 85 -19.71 10.41 7.46
CA ALA A 85 -19.64 10.92 6.09
C ALA A 85 -18.32 10.54 5.40
N PHE A 86 -17.20 10.61 6.12
CA PHE A 86 -15.90 10.20 5.58
C PHE A 86 -15.84 8.70 5.30
N TYR A 87 -16.34 7.87 6.21
CA TYR A 87 -16.42 6.42 6.00
C TYR A 87 -17.27 6.11 4.77
N ASP A 88 -18.47 6.69 4.67
CA ASP A 88 -19.42 6.41 3.60
C ASP A 88 -18.90 6.86 2.23
N ALA A 89 -18.10 7.94 2.19
CA ALA A 89 -17.42 8.39 0.99
C ALA A 89 -16.19 7.53 0.63
N ASN A 90 -15.64 6.75 1.57
CA ASN A 90 -14.38 6.01 1.39
C ASN A 90 -14.44 4.54 1.88
N PRO A 91 -15.48 3.75 1.55
CA PRO A 91 -15.66 2.40 2.12
C PRO A 91 -14.49 1.45 1.78
N SER A 92 -13.83 1.65 0.64
CA SER A 92 -12.66 0.85 0.23
C SER A 92 -11.45 0.98 1.17
N ARG A 93 -11.33 2.10 1.91
CA ARG A 93 -10.25 2.32 2.88
C ARG A 93 -10.48 1.62 4.21
N PHE A 94 -11.71 1.19 4.48
CA PHE A 94 -12.14 0.63 5.77
C PHE A 94 -12.60 -0.82 5.65
N ARG A 95 -12.14 -1.52 4.61
CA ARG A 95 -12.33 -2.96 4.45
C ARG A 95 -10.99 -3.65 4.28
N SER A 96 -10.91 -4.91 4.70
CA SER A 96 -9.82 -5.78 4.27
C SER A 96 -9.88 -6.00 2.76
N PRO A 97 -8.74 -6.33 2.11
CA PRO A 97 -8.76 -6.83 0.74
C PRO A 97 -9.75 -7.97 0.60
N ASP A 98 -10.35 -8.12 -0.59
CA ASP A 98 -11.26 -9.24 -0.84
C ASP A 98 -10.52 -10.56 -0.62
N LEU A 99 -11.20 -11.51 0.03
CA LEU A 99 -10.71 -12.85 0.26
C LEU A 99 -11.55 -13.81 -0.56
N TYR A 100 -10.92 -14.52 -1.49
CA TYR A 100 -11.59 -15.45 -2.38
C TYR A 100 -11.27 -16.88 -1.96
N GLU A 101 -12.28 -17.74 -1.84
CA GLU A 101 -12.07 -19.18 -1.81
C GLU A 101 -12.19 -19.70 -3.25
N ALA A 102 -11.08 -20.15 -3.82
CA ALA A 102 -10.99 -20.51 -5.23
C ALA A 102 -10.71 -22.00 -5.42
N SER A 103 -11.16 -22.52 -6.56
CA SER A 103 -10.81 -23.84 -7.06
C SER A 103 -10.54 -23.77 -8.56
N HIS A 104 -9.71 -24.67 -9.08
CA HIS A 104 -9.33 -24.67 -10.50
C HIS A 104 -9.29 -26.06 -11.12
N ILE A 105 -9.35 -26.09 -12.45
CA ILE A 105 -9.15 -27.28 -13.29
C ILE A 105 -8.06 -26.89 -14.29
N LEU A 106 -6.93 -27.59 -14.24
CA LEU A 106 -5.79 -27.33 -15.13
C LEU A 106 -5.80 -28.30 -16.30
N PHE A 107 -5.72 -27.80 -17.52
CA PHE A 107 -5.41 -28.59 -18.70
C PHE A 107 -4.00 -28.20 -19.15
N LEU A 108 -3.05 -29.12 -18.99
CA LEU A 108 -1.64 -28.80 -19.19
C LEU A 108 -1.30 -28.92 -20.69
N ALA A 109 -0.75 -27.86 -21.26
CA ALA A 109 -0.21 -27.87 -22.61
C ALA A 109 0.89 -26.82 -22.75
N HIS A 110 1.92 -27.14 -23.52
CA HIS A 110 3.00 -26.20 -23.80
C HIS A 110 2.54 -25.17 -24.87
N PRO A 111 2.68 -23.85 -24.66
CA PRO A 111 2.15 -22.84 -25.59
C PRO A 111 2.74 -22.88 -27.00
N HIS A 112 3.94 -23.46 -27.17
CA HIS A 112 4.59 -23.62 -28.47
C HIS A 112 4.22 -24.93 -29.18
N ASP A 113 3.51 -25.85 -28.52
CA ASP A 113 2.91 -27.01 -29.16
C ASP A 113 1.48 -26.67 -29.57
N VAL A 114 1.31 -26.27 -30.82
CA VAL A 114 0.05 -25.72 -31.35
C VAL A 114 -1.09 -26.74 -31.26
N GLU A 115 -0.82 -28.01 -31.58
CA GLU A 115 -1.84 -29.05 -31.59
C GLU A 115 -2.26 -29.42 -30.17
N ALA A 116 -1.29 -29.65 -29.28
CA ALA A 116 -1.58 -29.96 -27.88
C ALA A 116 -2.31 -28.81 -27.17
N TYR A 117 -1.89 -27.56 -27.43
CA TYR A 117 -2.52 -26.37 -26.86
C TYR A 117 -3.96 -26.20 -27.36
N ALA A 118 -4.20 -26.35 -28.67
CA ALA A 118 -5.55 -26.30 -29.22
C ALA A 118 -6.47 -27.39 -28.61
N GLY A 119 -5.94 -28.60 -28.43
CA GLY A 119 -6.66 -29.69 -27.75
C GLY A 119 -6.99 -29.37 -26.28
N ALA A 120 -6.05 -28.77 -25.54
CA ALA A 120 -6.29 -28.36 -24.15
C ALA A 120 -7.35 -27.25 -24.05
N VAL A 121 -7.32 -26.26 -24.95
CA VAL A 121 -8.34 -25.20 -25.02
C VAL A 121 -9.72 -25.79 -25.32
N ALA A 122 -9.84 -26.69 -26.30
CA ALA A 122 -11.12 -27.32 -26.64
C ALA A 122 -11.71 -28.12 -25.47
N ARG A 123 -10.86 -28.85 -24.70
CA ARG A 123 -11.27 -29.53 -23.47
C ARG A 123 -11.77 -28.54 -22.41
N ALA A 124 -11.04 -27.45 -22.20
CA ALA A 124 -11.41 -26.41 -21.24
C ALA A 124 -12.76 -25.77 -21.59
N GLU A 125 -12.99 -25.43 -22.85
CA GLU A 125 -14.25 -24.86 -23.33
C GLU A 125 -15.43 -25.81 -23.16
N ALA A 126 -15.25 -27.11 -23.45
CA ALA A 126 -16.27 -28.12 -23.23
C ALA A 126 -16.64 -28.24 -21.74
N VAL A 127 -15.64 -28.25 -20.85
CA VAL A 127 -15.86 -28.27 -19.40
C VAL A 127 -16.55 -26.99 -18.91
N ILE A 128 -16.17 -25.82 -19.43
CA ILE A 128 -16.86 -24.55 -19.11
C ILE A 128 -18.34 -24.62 -19.53
N ALA A 129 -18.64 -25.13 -20.73
CA ALA A 129 -20.01 -25.26 -21.22
C ALA A 129 -20.84 -26.26 -20.38
N GLU A 130 -20.21 -27.30 -19.85
CA GLU A 130 -20.83 -28.22 -18.91
C GLU A 130 -21.09 -27.57 -17.54
N LEU A 131 -20.09 -26.89 -16.98
CA LEU A 131 -20.19 -26.24 -15.67
C LEU A 131 -21.20 -25.09 -15.66
N ARG A 132 -21.38 -24.38 -16.78
CA ARG A 132 -22.46 -23.38 -16.93
C ARG A 132 -23.85 -23.99 -16.78
N ARG A 133 -24.04 -25.26 -17.14
CA ARG A 133 -25.31 -25.99 -17.00
C ARG A 133 -25.41 -26.73 -15.68
N SER A 134 -24.29 -27.15 -15.09
CA SER A 134 -24.25 -27.94 -13.86
C SER A 134 -23.04 -27.59 -13.00
N PRO A 135 -23.05 -26.44 -12.31
CA PRO A 135 -21.91 -25.96 -11.50
C PRO A 135 -21.48 -26.95 -10.41
N GLN A 136 -22.43 -27.71 -9.86
CA GLN A 136 -22.19 -28.72 -8.81
C GLN A 136 -21.25 -29.86 -9.25
N ARG A 137 -20.99 -30.02 -10.56
CA ARG A 137 -20.06 -31.04 -11.08
C ARG A 137 -18.59 -30.63 -10.99
N PHE A 138 -18.29 -29.40 -10.60
CA PHE A 138 -16.91 -28.88 -10.56
C PHE A 138 -15.94 -29.81 -9.85
N GLU A 139 -16.27 -30.23 -8.63
CA GLU A 139 -15.36 -31.04 -7.80
C GLU A 139 -15.08 -32.42 -8.44
N ALA A 140 -16.09 -33.01 -9.10
CA ALA A 140 -15.95 -34.28 -9.81
C ALA A 140 -15.09 -34.12 -11.07
N ILE A 141 -15.37 -33.12 -11.90
CA ILE A 141 -14.60 -32.84 -13.12
C ILE A 141 -13.15 -32.48 -12.76
N ALA A 142 -12.93 -31.72 -11.69
CA ALA A 142 -11.60 -31.40 -11.20
C ALA A 142 -10.81 -32.67 -10.83
N ARG A 143 -11.41 -33.61 -10.09
CA ARG A 143 -10.77 -34.90 -9.75
C ARG A 143 -10.44 -35.75 -10.98
N GLU A 144 -11.34 -35.77 -11.95
CA GLU A 144 -11.25 -36.63 -13.14
C GLU A 144 -10.30 -36.09 -14.21
N GLN A 145 -10.34 -34.77 -14.45
CA GLN A 145 -9.76 -34.17 -15.66
C GLN A 145 -8.64 -33.16 -15.39
N SER A 146 -8.49 -32.64 -14.17
CA SER A 146 -7.44 -31.67 -13.87
C SER A 146 -6.06 -32.33 -13.86
N GLU A 147 -5.08 -31.62 -14.39
CA GLU A 147 -3.66 -31.97 -14.45
C GLU A 147 -2.84 -31.26 -13.37
N CYS A 148 -3.50 -30.59 -12.41
CA CYS A 148 -2.86 -30.05 -11.20
C CYS A 148 -2.99 -31.01 -10.02
N ASP A 149 -2.01 -31.03 -9.11
CA ASP A 149 -2.02 -31.86 -7.90
C ASP A 149 -3.21 -31.56 -6.97
N SER A 150 -3.76 -30.34 -7.03
CA SER A 150 -4.98 -29.93 -6.32
C SER A 150 -6.19 -30.79 -6.68
N LYS A 151 -6.16 -31.54 -7.80
CA LYS A 151 -7.24 -32.45 -8.23
C LYS A 151 -7.66 -33.42 -7.14
N ALA A 152 -6.74 -33.93 -6.32
CA ALA A 152 -7.05 -34.87 -5.24
C ALA A 152 -8.01 -34.26 -4.20
N ASN A 153 -7.94 -32.93 -4.03
CA ASN A 153 -8.81 -32.15 -3.17
C ASN A 153 -9.88 -31.38 -3.96
N GLY A 154 -10.32 -31.90 -5.11
CA GLY A 154 -11.38 -31.27 -5.91
C GLY A 154 -10.98 -29.94 -6.57
N GLY A 155 -9.68 -29.69 -6.73
CA GLY A 155 -9.16 -28.47 -7.34
C GLY A 155 -9.04 -27.28 -6.39
N ARG A 156 -9.25 -27.47 -5.08
CA ARG A 156 -9.25 -26.39 -4.08
C ARG A 156 -7.88 -25.73 -3.92
N LEU A 157 -7.85 -24.40 -4.04
CA LEU A 157 -6.67 -23.56 -3.81
C LEU A 157 -6.67 -22.92 -2.41
N GLY A 158 -7.79 -23.01 -1.69
CA GLY A 158 -7.98 -22.34 -0.41
C GLY A 158 -8.28 -20.85 -0.58
N GLN A 159 -7.96 -20.08 0.46
CA GLN A 159 -8.19 -18.64 0.49
C GLN A 159 -7.04 -17.89 -0.19
N ILE A 160 -7.39 -17.03 -1.14
CA ILE A 160 -6.44 -16.18 -1.88
C ILE A 160 -6.88 -14.72 -1.80
N VAL A 161 -5.89 -13.83 -1.78
CA VAL A 161 -6.09 -12.37 -1.85
C VAL A 161 -5.62 -11.87 -3.23
N PRO A 162 -6.19 -10.78 -3.77
CA PRO A 162 -5.63 -10.09 -4.91
C PRO A 162 -4.15 -9.74 -4.67
N GLY A 163 -3.30 -10.02 -5.65
CA GLY A 163 -1.88 -9.67 -5.64
C GLY A 163 -1.60 -8.22 -6.01
#